data_AF-A0A176RZP8-F1
#
_entry.id   AF-A0A176RZP8-F1
#
_cell.length_a   1.000
_cell.length_b   1.000
_cell.length_c   1.000
_cell.angle_alpha   90.00
_cell.angle_beta   90.00
_cell.angle_gamma   90.00
#
_symmetry.space_group_name_H-M   'P 1'
#
loop_
_entity.id
_entity.type
_entity.pdbx_description
1 polymer ?
#
loop_
_entity_poly.entity_id
_entity_poly.type
_entity_poly.pdbx_seq_one_letter_code
_entity_poly.pdbx_strand_id
1 'polypeptide(L)'
;FGNVTSITDPNSNVETYVQISLSYNSLSSQAYYEPFGNKWQFNYATYLVVDTGDVVTIFMPDGRRDVYSPDGNDGYQAPVGVYKTLNKLADNHYQLEFLDGTIYEYNIPEGTQSQQPFLVALYDNDANTLQFGYDADARLTSITDTLAQITTITYNADDLISQVTDPFGRSALFSYDANSNLIGLTDMGGITTTLSYDDDV
;
A
#
# COMPACT_ATOMS: atom_id res chain seq x y z
N PHE A 1 -2.77 15.09 13.70
CA PHE A 1 -3.83 14.07 13.66
C PHE A 1 -4.42 14.12 12.26
N GLY A 2 -4.10 13.10 11.45
CA GLY A 2 -4.08 13.17 9.99
C GLY A 2 -5.47 13.24 9.36
N ASN A 3 -5.59 14.04 8.30
CA ASN A 3 -6.70 13.95 7.38
C ASN A 3 -6.61 12.60 6.67
N VAL A 4 -7.63 11.75 6.85
CA VAL A 4 -7.84 10.56 6.03
C VAL A 4 -8.75 10.99 4.89
N THR A 5 -8.24 10.96 3.66
CA THR A 5 -9.06 11.16 2.47
C THR A 5 -9.16 9.83 1.75
N SER A 6 -10.37 9.31 1.61
CA SER A 6 -10.68 8.15 0.78
C SER A 6 -10.90 8.63 -0.65
N ILE A 7 -10.25 7.97 -1.62
CA ILE A 7 -10.35 8.31 -3.05
C ILE A 7 -11.50 7.49 -3.67
N THR A 8 -12.64 7.54 -3.02
CA THR A 8 -13.87 6.82 -3.43
C THR A 8 -14.91 7.83 -3.85
N ASP A 9 -15.67 7.55 -4.90
CA ASP A 9 -16.84 8.38 -5.25
C ASP A 9 -18.00 8.08 -4.28
N PRO A 10 -18.42 9.02 -3.42
CA PRO A 10 -19.53 8.81 -2.49
C PRO A 10 -20.90 8.69 -3.17
N ASN A 11 -21.00 8.92 -4.49
CA ASN A 11 -22.25 8.88 -5.26
C ASN A 11 -22.34 7.71 -6.24
N SER A 12 -21.39 6.78 -6.24
CA SER A 12 -21.40 5.68 -7.20
C SER A 12 -22.33 4.55 -6.76
N ASN A 13 -23.27 4.17 -7.63
CA ASN A 13 -24.12 2.98 -7.46
C ASN A 13 -23.42 1.68 -7.88
N VAL A 14 -22.09 1.70 -7.97
CA VAL A 14 -21.28 0.59 -8.48
C VAL A 14 -20.33 0.17 -7.38
N GLU A 15 -20.36 -1.10 -6.99
CA GLU A 15 -19.42 -1.63 -6.02
C GLU A 15 -18.01 -1.61 -6.62
N THR A 16 -17.15 -0.75 -6.08
CA THR A 16 -15.71 -0.79 -6.29
C THR A 16 -15.07 -1.45 -5.08
N TYR A 17 -14.45 -2.61 -5.27
CA TYR A 17 -13.76 -3.34 -4.18
C TYR A 17 -12.40 -2.72 -3.84
N VAL A 18 -11.88 -1.83 -4.69
CA VAL A 18 -10.62 -1.11 -4.46
C VAL A 18 -10.91 0.21 -3.76
N GLN A 19 -10.34 0.37 -2.56
CA GLN A 19 -10.39 1.62 -1.81
C GLN A 19 -8.95 2.08 -1.51
N ILE A 20 -8.53 3.19 -2.12
CA ILE A 20 -7.27 3.84 -1.77
C ILE A 20 -7.55 4.93 -0.74
N SER A 21 -6.83 4.85 0.38
CA SER A 21 -6.90 5.83 1.48
C SER A 21 -5.52 6.37 1.76
N LEU A 22 -5.42 7.70 1.88
CA LEU A 22 -4.18 8.39 2.18
C LEU A 22 -4.16 8.86 3.64
N SER A 23 -3.00 8.79 4.27
CA SER A 23 -2.77 9.29 5.63
C SER A 23 -1.47 10.08 5.69
N TYR A 24 -1.53 11.28 6.27
CA TYR A 24 -0.35 12.14 6.47
C TYR A 24 0.27 11.91 7.84
N ASN A 25 1.56 11.54 7.86
CA ASN A 25 2.33 11.33 9.08
C ASN A 25 3.43 12.40 9.23
N SER A 26 3.12 13.46 9.99
CA SER A 26 4.05 14.58 10.22
C SER A 26 5.36 14.20 10.90
N LEU A 27 5.43 13.01 11.52
CA LEU A 27 6.60 12.49 12.23
C LEU A 27 7.41 11.49 11.39
N SER A 28 6.96 11.17 10.17
CA SER A 28 7.74 10.33 9.26
C SER A 28 9.05 11.03 8.91
N SER A 29 10.17 10.42 9.29
CA SER A 29 11.49 10.79 8.78
C SER A 29 11.69 10.09 7.43
N GLN A 30 10.97 10.57 6.41
CA GLN A 30 11.09 10.20 5.00
C GLN A 30 11.17 8.69 4.76
N ALA A 31 10.02 8.02 4.58
CA ALA A 31 10.06 6.63 4.15
C ALA A 31 10.57 6.57 2.69
N TYR A 32 11.53 5.67 2.44
CA TYR A 32 12.22 5.48 1.14
C TYR A 32 11.27 5.10 -0.03
N TYR A 33 9.96 4.97 0.22
CA TYR A 33 8.91 4.69 -0.76
C TYR A 33 7.59 5.38 -0.36
N GLU A 34 7.50 6.69 -0.58
CA GLU A 34 6.27 7.48 -0.40
C GLU A 34 5.74 7.91 -1.77
N PRO A 35 5.02 7.02 -2.49
CA PRO A 35 4.62 7.30 -3.88
C PRO A 35 3.58 8.42 -4.00
N PHE A 36 3.00 8.87 -2.88
CA PHE A 36 2.13 10.05 -2.81
C PHE A 36 2.86 11.30 -2.28
N GLY A 37 4.19 11.32 -2.34
CA GLY A 37 5.00 12.45 -1.88
C GLY A 37 5.26 12.44 -0.37
N ASN A 38 6.09 13.38 0.08
CA ASN A 38 6.65 13.36 1.43
C ASN A 38 5.57 13.20 2.51
N LYS A 39 5.82 12.25 3.43
CA LYS A 39 5.02 11.93 4.63
C LYS A 39 3.62 11.36 4.36
N TRP A 40 3.27 11.10 3.10
CA TRP A 40 2.01 10.45 2.74
C TRP A 40 2.18 8.94 2.63
N GLN A 41 1.35 8.23 3.37
CA GLN A 41 1.22 6.79 3.34
C GLN A 41 -0.12 6.41 2.71
N PHE A 42 -0.20 5.23 2.12
CA PHE A 42 -1.45 4.67 1.62
C PHE A 42 -1.63 3.22 2.06
N ASN A 43 -2.89 2.78 2.13
CA ASN A 43 -3.30 1.53 2.78
C ASN A 43 -2.72 0.24 2.16
N TYR A 44 -2.15 0.28 0.95
CA TYR A 44 -1.48 -0.88 0.34
C TYR A 44 0.06 -0.74 0.29
N ALA A 45 0.63 0.30 0.90
CA ALA A 45 2.08 0.49 1.05
C ALA A 45 2.65 -0.45 2.12
N THR A 46 2.71 -1.75 1.83
CA THR A 46 3.28 -2.74 2.75
C THR A 46 4.19 -3.72 2.03
N TYR A 47 5.30 -4.04 2.69
CA TYR A 47 6.35 -4.93 2.20
C TYR A 47 7.05 -5.59 3.39
N LEU A 48 7.83 -6.62 3.13
CA LEU A 48 8.64 -7.26 4.16
C LEU A 48 10.12 -7.30 3.78
N VAL A 49 10.95 -7.31 4.81
CA VAL A 49 12.39 -7.54 4.70
C VAL A 49 12.72 -8.79 5.51
N VAL A 50 13.48 -9.69 4.90
CA VAL A 50 14.06 -10.85 5.59
C VAL A 50 15.49 -10.48 5.97
N ASP A 51 15.72 -10.35 7.28
CA ASP A 51 17.00 -10.01 7.88
C ASP A 51 17.86 -11.27 8.15
N THR A 52 19.09 -11.07 8.62
CA THR A 52 19.99 -12.17 8.97
C THR A 52 19.38 -13.09 10.05
N GLY A 53 19.48 -14.41 9.85
CA GLY A 53 18.92 -15.39 10.77
C GLY A 53 17.40 -15.56 10.64
N ASP A 54 16.86 -15.31 9.44
CA ASP A 54 15.45 -15.48 9.06
C ASP A 54 14.45 -14.61 9.83
N VAL A 55 14.90 -13.58 10.53
CA VAL A 55 14.04 -12.57 11.15
C VAL A 55 13.29 -11.82 10.05
N VAL A 56 11.98 -11.64 10.21
CA VAL A 56 11.14 -10.95 9.23
C VAL A 56 10.64 -9.64 9.83
N THR A 57 10.97 -8.54 9.17
CA THR A 57 10.42 -7.21 9.50
C THR A 57 9.36 -6.85 8.48
N ILE A 58 8.11 -6.67 8.93
CA ILE A 58 7.00 -6.22 8.09
C ILE A 58 6.81 -4.71 8.29
N PHE A 59 6.83 -3.96 7.19
CA PHE A 59 6.57 -2.53 7.17
C PHE A 59 5.11 -2.31 6.85
N MET A 60 4.32 -2.05 7.88
CA MET A 60 2.86 -1.90 7.78
C MET A 60 2.47 -0.56 7.11
N PRO A 61 1.28 -0.46 6.50
CA PRO A 61 0.83 0.76 5.82
C PRO A 61 0.75 2.01 6.72
N ASP A 62 0.59 1.82 8.03
CA ASP A 62 0.56 2.88 9.04
C ASP A 62 1.96 3.36 9.47
N GLY A 63 3.01 2.83 8.86
CA GLY A 63 4.42 3.08 9.20
C GLY A 63 4.94 2.28 10.39
N ARG A 64 4.11 1.44 11.02
CA ARG A 64 4.58 0.55 12.08
C ARG A 64 5.48 -0.54 11.47
N ARG A 65 6.50 -0.94 12.23
CA ARG A 65 7.35 -2.09 11.90
C ARG A 65 7.04 -3.23 12.86
N ASP A 66 6.61 -4.35 12.31
CA ASP A 66 6.34 -5.58 13.07
C ASP A 66 7.49 -6.57 12.84
N VAL A 67 8.26 -6.84 13.90
CA VAL A 67 9.44 -7.73 13.83
C VAL A 67 9.08 -9.11 14.35
N TYR A 68 9.08 -10.08 13.44
CA TYR A 68 8.80 -11.48 13.69
C TYR A 68 10.11 -12.26 13.81
N SER A 69 10.25 -13.00 14.91
CA SER A 69 11.46 -13.80 15.18
C SER A 69 11.16 -15.28 14.94
N PRO A 70 12.06 -16.05 14.30
CA PRO A 70 11.86 -17.49 14.13
C PRO A 70 11.67 -18.19 15.48
N ASP A 71 10.74 -19.14 15.53
CA ASP A 71 10.42 -19.87 16.75
C ASP A 71 11.19 -21.19 16.92
N GLY A 72 11.97 -21.57 15.91
CA GLY A 72 12.76 -22.80 15.86
C GLY A 72 12.02 -24.02 15.30
N ASN A 73 10.76 -23.87 14.87
CA ASN A 73 9.91 -24.92 14.29
C ASN A 73 9.31 -24.48 12.94
N ASP A 74 10.10 -23.80 12.10
CA ASP A 74 9.68 -23.20 10.83
C ASP A 74 8.56 -22.13 10.93
N GLY A 75 8.22 -21.72 12.16
CA GLY A 75 7.24 -20.68 12.46
C GLY A 75 7.88 -19.38 12.96
N TYR A 76 7.01 -18.43 13.31
CA TYR A 76 7.39 -17.09 13.72
C TYR A 76 6.67 -16.65 14.99
N GLN A 77 7.41 -16.08 15.94
CA GLN A 77 6.87 -15.37 17.09
C GLN A 77 6.61 -13.90 16.73
N ALA A 78 5.38 -13.46 16.93
CA ALA A 78 4.99 -12.06 16.75
C ALA A 78 5.59 -11.15 17.85
N PRO A 79 5.81 -9.85 17.56
CA PRO A 79 6.22 -8.90 18.57
C PRO A 79 5.09 -8.63 19.58
N VAL A 80 5.46 -8.19 20.78
CA VAL A 80 4.50 -7.94 21.88
C VAL A 80 3.41 -6.96 21.43
N GLY A 81 2.15 -7.31 21.67
CA GLY A 81 0.99 -6.47 21.33
C GLY A 81 0.54 -6.57 19.88
N VAL A 82 1.21 -7.38 19.05
CA VAL A 82 0.78 -7.71 17.69
C VAL A 82 0.14 -9.10 17.70
N TYR A 83 -1.10 -9.18 17.25
CA TYR A 83 -1.92 -10.40 17.25
C TYR A 83 -2.15 -10.94 15.83
N LYS A 84 -1.21 -10.68 14.91
CA LYS A 84 -1.24 -11.19 13.53
C LYS A 84 -0.24 -12.34 13.41
N THR A 85 -0.61 -13.39 12.69
CA THR A 85 0.22 -14.59 12.52
C THR A 85 0.96 -14.52 11.19
N LEU A 86 2.27 -14.74 11.21
CA LEU A 86 3.10 -14.80 10.00
C LEU A 86 3.37 -16.27 9.65
N ASN A 87 3.00 -16.66 8.44
CA ASN A 87 3.22 -17.99 7.87
C ASN A 87 4.19 -17.88 6.67
N LYS A 88 5.29 -18.64 6.68
CA LYS A 88 6.17 -18.78 5.51
C LYS A 88 5.67 -19.92 4.64
N LEU A 89 5.36 -19.63 3.38
CA LEU A 89 4.89 -20.62 2.41
C LEU A 89 6.03 -21.20 1.57
N ALA A 90 6.97 -20.33 1.17
CA ALA A 90 8.20 -20.67 0.48
C ALA A 90 9.26 -19.57 0.73
N ASP A 91 10.43 -19.69 0.11
CA ASP A 91 11.42 -18.61 0.16
C ASP A 91 10.86 -17.34 -0.47
N ASN A 92 10.95 -16.22 0.26
CA ASN A 92 10.39 -14.92 -0.13
C ASN A 92 8.86 -14.90 -0.33
N HIS A 93 8.14 -15.94 0.10
CA HIS A 93 6.68 -16.03 -0.04
C HIS A 93 6.02 -16.26 1.32
N TYR A 94 5.22 -15.29 1.76
CA TYR A 94 4.67 -15.23 3.11
C TYR A 94 3.19 -14.85 3.10
N GLN A 95 2.47 -15.28 4.13
CA GLN A 95 1.13 -14.81 4.44
C GLN A 95 1.09 -14.24 5.85
N LEU A 96 0.47 -13.07 6.00
CA LEU A 96 0.17 -12.43 7.28
C LEU A 96 -1.34 -12.49 7.52
N GLU A 97 -1.74 -13.27 8.51
CA GLU A 97 -3.15 -13.48 8.88
C GLU A 97 -3.54 -12.56 10.04
N PHE A 98 -4.63 -11.82 9.86
CA PHE A 98 -5.20 -10.89 10.82
C PHE A 98 -6.32 -11.56 11.61
N LEU A 99 -6.65 -11.03 12.79
CA LEU A 99 -7.70 -11.58 13.67
C LEU A 99 -9.11 -11.56 13.05
N ASP A 100 -9.35 -10.66 12.10
CA ASP A 100 -10.63 -10.54 11.39
C ASP A 100 -10.76 -11.48 10.19
N GLY A 101 -9.75 -12.33 9.94
CA GLY A 101 -9.69 -13.23 8.79
C GLY A 101 -9.05 -12.62 7.55
N THR A 102 -8.67 -11.35 7.57
CA THR A 102 -7.92 -10.73 6.46
C THR A 102 -6.55 -11.40 6.32
N ILE A 103 -6.14 -11.71 5.11
CA ILE A 103 -4.83 -12.26 4.79
C ILE A 103 -4.11 -11.34 3.81
N TYR A 104 -2.90 -10.93 4.16
CA TYR A 104 -1.98 -10.27 3.23
C TYR A 104 -0.98 -11.31 2.74
N GLU A 105 -0.88 -11.46 1.42
CA GLU A 105 0.11 -12.33 0.79
C GLU A 105 1.24 -11.50 0.20
N TYR A 106 2.46 -11.88 0.53
CA TYR A 106 3.66 -11.20 0.10
C TYR A 106 4.54 -12.13 -0.71
N ASN A 107 5.03 -11.64 -1.85
CA ASN A 107 5.98 -12.37 -2.68
C ASN A 107 6.89 -11.37 -3.42
N ILE A 108 7.98 -11.84 -4.02
CA ILE A 108 8.67 -11.06 -5.05
C ILE A 108 7.69 -10.88 -6.21
N PRO A 109 7.28 -9.65 -6.56
CA PRO A 109 6.32 -9.46 -7.62
C PRO A 109 6.90 -9.93 -8.96
N GLU A 110 6.08 -10.61 -9.75
CA GLU A 110 6.49 -11.16 -11.03
C GLU A 110 6.97 -10.05 -11.98
N GLY A 111 8.05 -10.29 -12.72
CA GLY A 111 8.59 -9.34 -13.69
C GLY A 111 9.42 -8.19 -13.08
N THR A 112 9.63 -8.18 -11.77
CA THR A 112 10.41 -7.15 -11.07
C THR A 112 11.84 -7.61 -10.78
N GLN A 113 12.72 -6.65 -10.50
CA GLN A 113 14.10 -6.91 -10.04
C GLN A 113 14.22 -6.89 -8.51
N SER A 114 13.10 -6.86 -7.79
CA SER A 114 13.11 -6.76 -6.34
C SER A 114 13.77 -7.98 -5.69
N GLN A 115 14.51 -7.73 -4.61
CA GLN A 115 15.03 -8.76 -3.69
C GLN A 115 14.17 -8.87 -2.42
N GLN A 116 13.15 -8.02 -2.29
CA GLN A 116 12.26 -7.93 -1.13
C GLN A 116 10.83 -8.24 -1.54
N PRO A 117 10.07 -9.01 -0.73
CA PRO A 117 8.67 -9.27 -1.03
C PRO A 117 7.77 -8.06 -0.79
N PHE A 118 6.84 -7.84 -1.72
CA PHE A 118 5.78 -6.82 -1.64
C PHE A 118 4.42 -7.50 -1.54
N LEU A 119 3.39 -6.74 -1.15
CA LEU A 119 2.00 -7.22 -1.15
C LEU A 119 1.58 -7.63 -2.58
N VAL A 120 1.34 -8.91 -2.82
CA VAL A 120 0.88 -9.40 -4.14
C VAL A 120 -0.59 -9.77 -4.15
N ALA A 121 -1.17 -10.11 -3.00
CA ALA A 121 -2.59 -10.33 -2.85
C ALA A 121 -3.11 -9.95 -1.46
N LEU A 122 -4.39 -9.60 -1.41
CA LEU A 122 -5.16 -9.41 -0.19
C LEU A 122 -6.43 -10.23 -0.31
N TYR A 123 -6.73 -11.00 0.72
CA TYR A 123 -7.96 -11.76 0.87
C TYR A 123 -8.71 -11.24 2.09
N ASP A 124 -9.98 -10.87 1.92
CA ASP A 124 -10.85 -10.55 3.05
C ASP A 124 -11.73 -11.75 3.42
N ASN A 125 -12.42 -11.64 4.56
CA ASN A 125 -13.28 -12.68 5.08
C ASN A 125 -14.59 -12.88 4.26
N ASP A 126 -14.89 -11.96 3.33
CA ASP A 126 -16.05 -11.98 2.45
C ASP A 126 -15.73 -12.60 1.08
N ALA A 127 -14.56 -13.23 0.95
CA ALA A 127 -14.01 -13.81 -0.28
C ALA A 127 -13.70 -12.78 -1.40
N ASN A 128 -13.63 -11.49 -1.07
CA ASN A 128 -13.06 -10.52 -1.98
C ASN A 128 -11.54 -10.70 -2.01
N THR A 129 -11.02 -10.71 -3.22
CA THR A 129 -9.58 -10.80 -3.47
C THR A 129 -9.15 -9.56 -4.22
N LEU A 130 -8.06 -8.95 -3.78
CA LEU A 130 -7.32 -7.96 -4.55
C LEU A 130 -5.98 -8.56 -4.95
N GLN A 131 -5.63 -8.43 -6.22
CA GLN A 131 -4.33 -8.80 -6.76
C GLN A 131 -3.57 -7.55 -7.19
N PHE A 132 -2.30 -7.47 -6.81
CA PHE A 132 -1.46 -6.29 -7.00
C PHE A 132 -0.43 -6.56 -8.09
N GLY A 133 -0.42 -5.71 -9.12
CA GLY A 133 0.50 -5.78 -10.25
C GLY A 133 1.53 -4.66 -10.20
N TYR A 134 2.76 -4.98 -10.57
CA TYR A 134 3.93 -4.12 -10.41
C TYR A 134 4.69 -3.95 -11.72
N ASP A 135 5.40 -2.83 -11.87
CA ASP A 135 6.38 -2.64 -12.94
C ASP A 135 7.77 -3.19 -12.58
N ALA A 136 8.72 -3.14 -13.53
CA ALA A 136 10.05 -3.70 -13.37
C ALA A 136 10.83 -3.14 -12.16
N ASP A 137 10.51 -1.91 -11.76
CA ASP A 137 11.12 -1.19 -10.63
C ASP A 137 10.37 -1.44 -9.30
N ALA A 138 9.46 -2.43 -9.28
CA ALA A 138 8.63 -2.80 -8.14
C ALA A 138 7.68 -1.69 -7.65
N ARG A 139 7.21 -0.84 -8.57
CA ARG A 139 6.15 0.15 -8.29
C ARG A 139 4.79 -0.43 -8.62
N LEU A 140 3.80 -0.18 -7.75
CA LEU A 140 2.44 -0.69 -7.92
C LEU A 140 1.74 0.02 -9.08
N THR A 141 1.39 -0.70 -10.14
CA THR A 141 0.75 -0.13 -11.34
C THR A 141 -0.69 -0.56 -11.54
N SER A 142 -1.14 -1.63 -10.89
CA SER A 142 -2.50 -2.12 -11.03
C SER A 142 -3.02 -2.86 -9.80
N ILE A 143 -4.32 -2.75 -9.56
CA ILE A 143 -5.05 -3.53 -8.57
C ILE A 143 -6.22 -4.19 -9.29
N THR A 144 -6.27 -5.51 -9.28
CA THR A 144 -7.36 -6.30 -9.88
C THR A 144 -8.25 -6.85 -8.79
N ASP A 145 -9.55 -6.60 -8.87
CA ASP A 145 -10.51 -7.11 -7.89
C ASP A 145 -11.05 -8.52 -8.23
N THR A 146 -11.92 -9.04 -7.35
CA THR A 146 -12.55 -10.36 -7.48
C THR A 146 -13.42 -10.50 -8.74
N LEU A 147 -13.89 -9.39 -9.30
CA LEU A 147 -14.67 -9.33 -10.55
C LEU A 147 -13.77 -9.16 -11.80
N ALA A 148 -12.45 -9.30 -11.63
CA ALA A 148 -11.43 -9.06 -12.66
C ALA A 148 -11.43 -7.62 -13.20
N GLN A 149 -11.95 -6.67 -12.43
CA GLN A 149 -11.92 -5.26 -12.79
C GLN A 149 -10.58 -4.66 -12.36
N ILE A 150 -9.99 -3.82 -13.21
CA ILE A 150 -8.63 -3.31 -13.03
C ILE A 150 -8.67 -1.82 -12.70
N THR A 151 -8.16 -1.47 -11.52
CA THR A 151 -7.76 -0.10 -11.17
C THR A 151 -6.31 0.09 -11.59
N THR A 152 -6.02 1.13 -12.38
CA THR A 152 -4.67 1.42 -12.87
C THR A 152 -4.06 2.63 -12.16
N ILE A 153 -2.77 2.55 -11.86
CA ILE A 153 -2.00 3.60 -11.18
C ILE A 153 -0.93 4.10 -12.15
N THR A 154 -0.87 5.41 -12.35
CA THR A 154 0.09 6.07 -13.25
C THR A 154 1.01 6.99 -12.46
N TYR A 155 2.29 6.97 -12.82
CA TYR A 155 3.35 7.78 -12.22
C TYR A 155 3.75 8.94 -13.13
N ASN A 156 4.18 10.05 -12.54
CA ASN A 156 4.84 11.15 -13.24
C ASN A 156 6.35 10.88 -13.42
N ALA A 157 7.07 11.86 -13.98
CA ALA A 157 8.50 11.75 -14.23
C ALA A 157 9.39 11.77 -12.96
N ASP A 158 8.81 12.13 -11.81
CA ASP A 158 9.47 12.15 -10.51
C ASP A 158 9.14 10.90 -9.68
N ASP A 159 8.59 9.86 -10.32
CA ASP A 159 8.17 8.60 -9.72
C ASP A 159 7.10 8.74 -8.61
N LEU A 160 6.27 9.79 -8.70
CA LEU A 160 5.10 10.01 -7.84
C LEU A 160 3.81 9.63 -8.58
N ILE A 161 2.85 9.04 -7.86
CA ILE A 161 1.53 8.68 -8.41
C ILE A 161 0.80 9.96 -8.82
N SER A 162 0.60 10.15 -10.13
CA SER A 162 -0.12 11.31 -10.65
C SER A 162 -1.61 11.04 -10.89
N GLN A 163 -1.97 9.77 -11.09
CA GLN A 163 -3.34 9.39 -11.43
C GLN A 163 -3.66 7.98 -10.96
N VAL A 164 -4.89 7.82 -10.46
CA VAL A 164 -5.52 6.52 -10.23
C VAL A 164 -6.79 6.47 -11.06
N THR A 165 -6.90 5.50 -11.95
CA THR A 165 -8.06 5.32 -12.84
C THR A 165 -8.78 4.04 -12.48
N ASP A 166 -10.09 4.13 -12.27
CA ASP A 166 -10.93 2.99 -11.96
C ASP A 166 -11.31 2.20 -13.24
N PRO A 167 -11.93 1.01 -13.09
CA PRO A 167 -12.34 0.19 -14.22
C PRO A 167 -13.36 0.83 -15.16
N PHE A 168 -14.03 1.90 -14.71
CA PHE A 168 -15.07 2.62 -15.44
C PHE A 168 -14.53 3.88 -16.15
N GLY A 169 -13.22 4.11 -16.07
CA GLY A 169 -12.53 5.23 -16.70
C GLY A 169 -12.60 6.54 -15.91
N ARG A 170 -13.15 6.54 -14.69
CA ARG A 170 -13.07 7.69 -13.78
C ARG A 170 -11.68 7.77 -13.19
N SER A 171 -11.22 8.97 -12.89
CA SER A 171 -9.85 9.17 -12.42
C SER A 171 -9.78 10.12 -11.25
N ALA A 172 -8.95 9.77 -10.28
CA ALA A 172 -8.44 10.72 -9.30
C ALA A 172 -7.07 11.22 -9.75
N LEU A 173 -6.79 12.50 -9.50
CA LEU A 173 -5.59 13.21 -9.93
C LEU A 173 -4.84 13.79 -8.74
N PHE A 174 -3.51 13.73 -8.80
CA PHE A 174 -2.62 14.18 -7.74
C PHE A 174 -1.61 15.16 -8.31
N SER A 175 -1.38 16.27 -7.62
CA SER A 175 -0.41 17.29 -8.01
C SER A 175 0.56 17.61 -6.89
N TYR A 176 1.80 17.90 -7.29
CA TYR A 176 2.94 18.05 -6.41
C TYR A 176 3.65 19.38 -6.62
N ASP A 177 4.28 19.89 -5.57
CA ASP A 177 5.26 20.97 -5.69
C ASP A 177 6.64 20.45 -6.10
N ALA A 178 7.60 21.37 -6.29
CA ALA A 178 8.97 21.03 -6.67
C ALA A 178 9.76 20.25 -5.60
N ASN A 179 9.24 20.16 -4.38
CA ASN A 179 9.83 19.43 -3.26
C ASN A 179 9.14 18.07 -3.06
N SER A 180 8.31 17.62 -4.01
CA SER A 180 7.54 16.37 -3.93
C SER A 180 6.51 16.34 -2.80
N ASN A 181 6.00 17.50 -2.37
CA ASN A 181 4.86 17.56 -1.45
C ASN A 181 3.54 17.57 -2.23
N LEU A 182 2.55 16.79 -1.78
CA LEU A 182 1.22 16.74 -2.39
C LEU A 182 0.45 18.04 -2.12
N ILE A 183 0.22 18.85 -3.16
CA ILE A 183 -0.47 20.14 -3.05
C ILE A 183 -1.91 20.09 -3.54
N GLY A 184 -2.31 19.04 -4.26
CA GLY A 184 -3.66 18.90 -4.78
C GLY A 184 -4.07 17.45 -4.97
N LEU A 185 -5.33 17.19 -4.64
CA LEU A 185 -6.01 15.92 -4.89
C LEU A 185 -7.40 16.23 -5.47
N THR A 186 -7.66 15.74 -6.68
CA THR A 186 -9.02 15.69 -7.24
C THR A 186 -9.52 14.26 -7.17
N ASP A 187 -10.64 14.03 -6.49
CA ASP A 187 -11.24 12.70 -6.40
C ASP A 187 -11.93 12.27 -7.71
N MET A 188 -12.42 11.02 -7.75
CA MET A 188 -13.10 10.48 -8.93
C MET A 188 -14.45 11.15 -9.25
N GLY A 189 -15.02 11.89 -8.29
CA GLY A 189 -16.22 12.73 -8.48
C GLY A 189 -15.91 14.14 -8.98
N GLY A 190 -14.63 14.49 -9.12
CA GLY A 190 -14.17 15.81 -9.55
C GLY A 190 -14.05 16.85 -8.43
N ILE A 191 -14.16 16.45 -7.16
CA ILE A 191 -13.98 17.35 -6.02
C ILE A 191 -12.50 17.50 -5.74
N THR A 192 -12.02 18.75 -5.74
CA THR A 192 -10.62 19.08 -5.52
C THR A 192 -10.39 19.56 -4.09
N THR A 193 -9.39 18.97 -3.45
CA THR A 193 -8.80 19.41 -2.18
C THR A 193 -7.40 19.98 -2.47
N THR A 194 -7.13 21.19 -1.99
CA THR A 194 -5.79 21.80 -2.03
C THR A 194 -5.15 21.72 -0.65
N LEU A 195 -3.87 21.40 -0.62
CA LEU A 195 -3.05 21.34 0.58
C LEU A 195 -1.98 22.43 0.50
N SER A 196 -1.77 23.12 1.62
CA SER A 196 -0.68 24.07 1.79
C SER A 196 0.17 23.66 2.97
N TYR A 197 1.48 23.69 2.79
CA TYR A 197 2.45 23.43 3.84
C TYR A 197 3.01 24.76 4.32
N ASP A 198 3.09 24.93 5.64
CA ASP A 198 3.84 26.04 6.19
C ASP A 198 5.33 25.68 6.10
N ASP A 199 6.14 26.61 5.61
CA ASP A 199 7.59 26.50 5.63
C ASP A 199 8.04 26.80 7.07
N ASP A 200 7.70 25.93 8.01
CA ASP A 200 8.23 26.02 9.37
C ASP A 200 9.72 25.63 9.33
N VAL A 201 10.55 26.67 9.40
CA VAL A 201 12.02 26.72 9.40
C VAL A 201 12.67 25.91 10.51
#